data_AF-S4XZ09-F1
#
_entry.id   AF-S4XZ09-F1
#
_cell.length_a   1.000
_cell.length_b   1.000
_cell.length_c   1.000
_cell.angle_alpha   90.00
_cell.angle_beta   90.00
_cell.angle_gamma   90.00
#
_symmetry.space_group_name_H-M   'P 1'
#
loop_
_entity.id
_entity.type
_entity.pdbx_description
1 polymer ?
#
loop_
_entity_poly.entity_id
_entity_poly.type
_entity_poly.pdbx_seq_one_letter_code
_entity_poly.pdbx_strand_id
1 'polypeptide(L)'
;MGKAAFLARRLTPAGCIVAGTKLAAHREALKAKKIKLAPKVETAVQSVIARTEAVAALGGTDATMTEIDRGTDRCISAFAAQLDGIERAFDHDDILPLGEDQAARRADAVLVRSEVLSSGTGFVKLVYSQQWVRMNAMIKALDGEEVKAAVDRLGLVAEVDRLRRWTALYGQKLGVTEAKAADPAVKAVEAWHEAYGALVVQAHAEYDDDKDETHALLRDRLLSPYEDAAEEERRAERARAASAKKKNEPDPIA
;
A
#
# COMPACT_ATOMS: atom_id res chain seq x y z
N MET A 1 -30.77 -6.37 16.27
CA MET A 1 -29.70 -5.36 16.40
C MET A 1 -30.14 -4.13 15.63
N GLY A 2 -30.01 -2.92 16.19
CA GLY A 2 -30.60 -1.71 15.62
C GLY A 2 -29.90 -1.24 14.33
N LYS A 3 -30.69 -0.71 13.39
CA LYS A 3 -30.30 -0.21 12.05
C LYS A 3 -29.11 0.78 12.03
N ALA A 4 -28.73 1.34 13.19
CA ALA A 4 -27.59 2.26 13.37
C ALA A 4 -26.25 1.57 13.67
N ALA A 5 -26.21 0.26 13.93
CA ALA A 5 -24.95 -0.46 14.22
C ALA A 5 -24.12 -0.77 12.95
N PHE A 6 -24.74 -0.68 11.77
CA PHE A 6 -24.16 -1.11 10.48
C PHE A 6 -22.92 -0.30 10.05
N LEU A 7 -22.77 0.95 10.50
CA LEU A 7 -21.60 1.81 10.19
C LEU A 7 -20.79 2.20 11.44
N ALA A 8 -21.03 1.56 12.59
CA ALA A 8 -20.39 1.95 13.85
C ALA A 8 -18.86 1.73 13.83
N ARG A 9 -18.34 0.95 12.88
CA ARG A 9 -16.91 0.68 12.73
C ARG A 9 -16.51 0.80 11.27
N ARG A 10 -15.62 1.75 10.97
CA ARG A 10 -15.08 1.96 9.62
C ARG A 10 -14.17 0.78 9.23
N LEU A 11 -14.29 0.31 7.99
CA LEU A 11 -13.44 -0.71 7.41
C LEU A 11 -12.03 -0.16 7.16
N THR A 12 -11.03 -1.03 7.12
CA THR A 12 -9.69 -0.65 6.63
C THR A 12 -9.73 -0.44 5.11
N PRO A 13 -8.68 0.14 4.50
CA PRO A 13 -8.55 0.22 3.06
C PRO A 13 -8.71 -1.13 2.35
N ALA A 14 -8.13 -2.21 2.88
CA ALA A 14 -8.35 -3.56 2.32
C ALA A 14 -9.80 -4.01 2.46
N GLY A 15 -10.45 -3.74 3.60
CA GLY A 15 -11.87 -4.02 3.80
C GLY A 15 -12.76 -3.29 2.78
N CYS A 16 -12.48 -2.00 2.51
CA CYS A 16 -13.16 -1.22 1.48
C CYS A 16 -13.01 -1.84 0.08
N ILE A 17 -11.80 -2.29 -0.28
CA ILE A 17 -11.53 -2.94 -1.56
C ILE A 17 -12.33 -4.24 -1.68
N VAL A 18 -12.26 -5.12 -0.68
CA VAL A 18 -13.00 -6.39 -0.67
C VAL A 18 -14.50 -6.17 -0.80
N ALA A 19 -15.07 -5.27 0.01
CA ALA A 19 -16.50 -4.97 -0.01
C ALA A 19 -16.93 -4.38 -1.38
N GLY A 20 -16.16 -3.44 -1.92
CA GLY A 20 -16.44 -2.82 -3.21
C GLY A 20 -16.34 -3.78 -4.39
N THR A 21 -15.34 -4.68 -4.40
CA THR A 21 -15.20 -5.72 -5.42
C THR A 21 -16.35 -6.74 -5.35
N LYS A 22 -16.74 -7.17 -4.15
CA LYS A 22 -17.92 -8.04 -3.96
C LYS A 22 -19.20 -7.35 -4.47
N LEU A 23 -19.38 -6.06 -4.17
CA LEU A 23 -20.52 -5.28 -4.66
C LEU A 23 -20.53 -5.17 -6.19
N ALA A 24 -19.38 -4.92 -6.83
CA ALA A 24 -19.25 -4.90 -8.29
C ALA A 24 -19.65 -6.24 -8.91
N ALA A 25 -19.18 -7.35 -8.33
CA ALA A 25 -19.56 -8.70 -8.77
C ALA A 25 -21.07 -8.95 -8.61
N HIS A 26 -21.68 -8.50 -7.50
CA HIS A 26 -23.12 -8.58 -7.30
C HIS A 26 -23.88 -7.77 -8.35
N ARG A 27 -23.40 -6.56 -8.68
CA ARG A 27 -23.99 -5.71 -9.70
C ARG A 27 -23.97 -6.34 -11.09
N GLU A 28 -22.84 -6.94 -11.48
CA GLU A 28 -22.72 -7.64 -12.77
C GLU A 28 -23.62 -8.89 -12.83
N ALA A 29 -23.74 -9.63 -11.73
CA ALA A 29 -24.67 -10.75 -11.65
C ALA A 29 -26.14 -10.32 -11.84
N LEU A 30 -26.54 -9.15 -11.33
CA LEU A 30 -27.88 -8.59 -11.54
C LEU A 30 -28.10 -8.16 -12.99
N LYS A 31 -27.10 -7.53 -13.62
CA LYS A 31 -27.08 -7.20 -15.06
C LYS A 31 -27.30 -8.44 -15.93
N ALA A 32 -26.55 -9.52 -15.66
CA ALA A 32 -26.67 -10.79 -16.39
C ALA A 32 -28.08 -11.40 -16.28
N LYS A 33 -28.73 -11.23 -15.12
CA LYS A 33 -30.12 -11.65 -14.89
C LYS A 33 -31.17 -10.66 -15.40
N LYS A 34 -30.76 -9.57 -16.07
CA LYS A 34 -31.63 -8.47 -16.55
C LYS A 34 -32.44 -7.78 -15.44
N ILE A 35 -31.98 -7.87 -14.20
CA ILE A 35 -32.58 -7.19 -13.06
C ILE A 35 -32.10 -5.73 -13.08
N LYS A 36 -33.05 -4.80 -13.16
CA LYS A 36 -32.79 -3.36 -13.14
C LYS A 36 -32.91 -2.83 -11.72
N LEU A 37 -31.91 -2.11 -11.27
CA LEU A 37 -31.97 -1.34 -10.03
C LEU A 37 -32.69 -0.01 -10.28
N ALA A 38 -33.34 0.53 -9.26
CA ALA A 38 -33.84 1.88 -9.29
C ALA A 38 -32.69 2.87 -9.61
N PRO A 39 -32.94 3.95 -10.38
CA PRO A 39 -31.88 4.85 -10.85
C PRO A 39 -30.98 5.43 -9.74
N LYS A 40 -31.57 5.78 -8.59
CA LYS A 40 -30.83 6.30 -7.43
C LYS A 40 -29.93 5.27 -6.79
N VAL A 41 -30.40 4.02 -6.66
CA VAL A 41 -29.61 2.90 -6.16
C VAL A 41 -28.48 2.57 -7.14
N GLU A 42 -28.77 2.52 -8.45
CA GLU A 42 -27.74 2.30 -9.47
C GLU A 42 -26.63 3.34 -9.38
N THR A 43 -26.99 4.62 -9.24
CA THR A 43 -26.03 5.72 -9.11
C THR A 43 -25.17 5.56 -7.86
N ALA A 44 -25.78 5.18 -6.73
CA ALA A 44 -25.06 4.94 -5.48
C ALA A 44 -24.10 3.74 -5.61
N VAL A 45 -24.50 2.64 -6.27
CA VAL A 45 -23.64 1.48 -6.54
C VAL A 45 -22.44 1.90 -7.39
N GLN A 46 -22.66 2.62 -8.49
CA GLN A 46 -21.56 3.10 -9.34
C GLN A 46 -20.62 4.04 -8.58
N SER A 47 -21.15 4.87 -7.68
CA SER A 47 -20.33 5.73 -6.82
C SER A 47 -19.41 4.91 -5.91
N VAL A 48 -19.93 3.87 -5.25
CA VAL A 48 -19.11 2.98 -4.41
C VAL A 48 -18.04 2.26 -5.23
N ILE A 49 -18.36 1.77 -6.42
CA ILE A 49 -17.40 1.08 -7.30
C ILE A 49 -16.26 2.04 -7.69
N ALA A 50 -16.59 3.25 -8.15
CA ALA A 50 -15.59 4.25 -8.51
C ALA A 50 -14.70 4.65 -7.32
N ARG A 51 -15.27 4.78 -6.11
CA ARG A 51 -14.48 5.04 -4.89
C ARG A 51 -13.62 3.84 -4.50
N THR A 52 -14.05 2.62 -4.79
CA THR A 52 -13.27 1.40 -4.53
C THR A 52 -12.01 1.37 -5.41
N GLU A 53 -12.15 1.72 -6.69
CA GLU A 53 -11.02 1.86 -7.62
C GLU A 53 -10.04 2.94 -7.13
N ALA A 54 -10.56 4.07 -6.64
CA ALA A 54 -9.74 5.13 -6.08
C ALA A 54 -8.96 4.68 -4.81
N VAL A 55 -9.56 3.89 -3.93
CA VAL A 55 -8.87 3.31 -2.76
C VAL A 55 -7.82 2.29 -3.21
N ALA A 56 -8.13 1.42 -4.17
CA ALA A 56 -7.20 0.42 -4.71
C ALA A 56 -5.98 1.05 -5.39
N ALA A 57 -6.18 2.17 -6.11
CA ALA A 57 -5.12 2.89 -6.81
C ALA A 57 -4.04 3.47 -5.86
N LEU A 58 -4.35 3.64 -4.57
CA LEU A 58 -3.41 4.18 -3.59
C LEU A 58 -2.38 3.15 -3.09
N GLY A 59 -2.59 1.87 -3.36
CA GLY A 59 -1.72 0.79 -2.87
C GLY A 59 -1.93 0.50 -1.37
N GLY A 60 -1.62 -0.73 -0.95
CA GLY A 60 -1.93 -1.22 0.39
C GLY A 60 -1.20 -0.45 1.51
N THR A 61 -1.91 0.45 2.17
CA THR A 61 -1.51 1.11 3.44
C THR A 61 -1.61 0.18 4.66
N ASP A 62 -2.12 -1.05 4.46
CA ASP A 62 -2.24 -2.10 5.48
C ASP A 62 -0.94 -2.90 5.71
N ALA A 63 0.13 -2.64 4.95
CA ALA A 63 1.43 -3.25 5.19
C ALA A 63 1.95 -2.90 6.60
N THR A 64 2.35 -3.92 7.36
CA THR A 64 3.00 -3.76 8.66
C THR A 64 4.33 -3.04 8.51
N MET A 65 4.81 -2.40 9.59
CA MET A 65 6.14 -1.77 9.58
C MET A 65 7.22 -2.80 9.18
N THR A 66 7.11 -4.04 9.65
CA THR A 66 8.03 -5.13 9.28
C THR A 66 8.00 -5.48 7.78
N GLU A 67 6.84 -5.43 7.13
CA GLU A 67 6.75 -5.67 5.68
C GLU A 67 7.34 -4.53 4.87
N ILE A 68 7.10 -3.29 5.32
CA ILE A 68 7.67 -2.09 4.71
C ILE A 68 9.20 -2.13 4.86
N ASP A 69 9.70 -2.37 6.06
CA ASP A 69 11.12 -2.50 6.39
C ASP A 69 11.83 -3.53 5.52
N ARG A 70 11.29 -4.76 5.44
CA ARG A 70 11.83 -5.80 4.55
C ARG A 70 11.76 -5.44 3.06
N GLY A 71 10.77 -4.67 2.64
CA GLY A 71 10.64 -4.21 1.26
C GLY A 71 11.70 -3.16 0.92
N THR A 72 11.88 -2.22 1.83
CA THR A 72 12.90 -1.16 1.78
C THR A 72 14.31 -1.76 1.79
N ASP A 73 14.63 -2.66 2.72
CA ASP A 73 15.94 -3.31 2.84
C ASP A 73 16.32 -4.06 1.56
N ARG A 74 15.36 -4.79 0.99
CA ARG A 74 15.57 -5.50 -0.29
C ARG A 74 15.82 -4.53 -1.43
N CYS A 75 15.09 -3.42 -1.50
CA CYS A 75 15.28 -2.41 -2.53
C CYS A 75 16.67 -1.76 -2.43
N ILE A 76 17.09 -1.36 -1.23
CA ILE A 76 18.41 -0.76 -0.97
C ILE A 76 19.53 -1.76 -1.29
N SER A 77 19.39 -3.00 -0.84
CA SER A 77 20.39 -4.04 -1.08
C SER A 77 20.53 -4.37 -2.56
N ALA A 78 19.42 -4.43 -3.30
CA ALA A 78 19.44 -4.66 -4.75
C ALA A 78 20.12 -3.50 -5.50
N PHE A 79 19.80 -2.27 -5.15
CA PHE A 79 20.45 -1.09 -5.73
C PHE A 79 21.97 -1.08 -5.45
N ALA A 80 22.37 -1.36 -4.21
CA ALA A 80 23.78 -1.49 -3.84
C ALA A 80 24.49 -2.61 -4.62
N ALA A 81 23.83 -3.75 -4.82
CA ALA A 81 24.37 -4.87 -5.58
C ALA A 81 24.51 -4.57 -7.08
N GLN A 82 23.62 -3.75 -7.67
CA GLN A 82 23.76 -3.31 -9.05
C GLN A 82 25.03 -2.47 -9.23
N LEU A 83 25.29 -1.52 -8.32
CA LEU A 83 26.50 -0.69 -8.36
C LEU A 83 27.76 -1.55 -8.15
N ASP A 84 27.76 -2.44 -7.15
CA ASP A 84 28.87 -3.38 -6.90
C ASP A 84 29.13 -4.30 -8.10
N GLY A 85 28.08 -4.74 -8.78
CA GLY A 85 28.18 -5.56 -9.98
C GLY A 85 28.84 -4.84 -11.15
N ILE A 86 28.54 -3.55 -11.35
CA ILE A 86 29.19 -2.72 -12.38
C ILE A 86 30.66 -2.52 -12.04
N GLU A 87 30.97 -2.17 -10.78
CA GLU A 87 32.35 -1.98 -10.33
C GLU A 87 33.20 -3.24 -10.55
N ARG A 88 32.66 -4.41 -10.19
CA ARG A 88 33.34 -5.70 -10.33
C ARG A 88 33.49 -6.16 -11.77
N ALA A 89 32.55 -5.81 -12.65
CA ALA A 89 32.64 -6.15 -14.07
C ALA A 89 33.82 -5.44 -14.76
N PHE A 90 34.29 -4.33 -14.20
CA PHE A 90 35.39 -3.52 -14.71
C PHE A 90 36.55 -3.41 -13.71
N ASP A 91 36.71 -4.41 -12.85
CA ASP A 91 37.86 -4.51 -11.93
C ASP A 91 39.11 -5.06 -12.65
N HIS A 92 40.26 -5.00 -11.99
CA HIS A 92 41.55 -5.47 -12.52
C HIS A 92 41.98 -4.76 -13.83
N ASP A 93 41.80 -3.44 -13.89
CA ASP A 93 42.21 -2.60 -15.00
C ASP A 93 43.74 -2.50 -15.18
N ASP A 94 44.50 -2.93 -14.18
CA ASP A 94 45.94 -3.16 -14.26
C ASP A 94 46.32 -4.36 -15.14
N ILE A 95 45.41 -5.33 -15.30
CA ILE A 95 45.59 -6.53 -16.13
C ILE A 95 44.93 -6.36 -17.50
N LEU A 96 43.67 -5.87 -17.53
CA LEU A 96 42.91 -5.61 -18.75
C LEU A 96 42.47 -4.15 -18.78
N PRO A 97 43.23 -3.25 -19.44
CA PRO A 97 42.93 -1.84 -19.48
C PRO A 97 41.53 -1.56 -20.01
N LEU A 98 40.82 -0.66 -19.33
CA LEU A 98 39.48 -0.23 -19.70
C LEU A 98 39.52 0.75 -20.87
N GLY A 99 38.57 0.60 -21.80
CA GLY A 99 38.25 1.66 -22.75
C GLY A 99 37.57 2.86 -22.06
N GLU A 100 37.48 4.00 -22.75
CA GLU A 100 36.91 5.24 -22.19
C GLU A 100 35.47 5.04 -21.66
N ASP A 101 34.62 4.36 -22.43
CA ASP A 101 33.23 4.08 -22.02
C ASP A 101 33.15 3.15 -20.79
N GLN A 102 34.05 2.18 -20.68
CA GLN A 102 34.10 1.25 -19.56
C GLN A 102 34.59 1.96 -18.28
N ALA A 103 35.62 2.78 -18.42
CA ALA A 103 36.14 3.61 -17.31
C ALA A 103 35.09 4.62 -16.83
N ALA A 104 34.39 5.29 -17.75
CA ALA A 104 33.31 6.23 -17.42
C ALA A 104 32.16 5.53 -16.69
N ARG A 105 31.72 4.37 -17.17
CA ARG A 105 30.65 3.58 -16.53
C ARG A 105 31.04 3.11 -15.12
N ARG A 106 32.28 2.68 -14.93
CA ARG A 106 32.81 2.32 -13.59
C ARG A 106 32.86 3.54 -12.68
N ALA A 107 33.36 4.67 -13.16
CA ALA A 107 33.45 5.92 -12.40
C ALA A 107 32.07 6.41 -11.94
N ASP A 108 31.06 6.35 -12.81
CA ASP A 108 29.68 6.69 -12.45
C ASP A 108 29.14 5.78 -11.34
N ALA A 109 29.38 4.46 -11.42
CA ALA A 109 28.94 3.52 -10.38
C ALA A 109 29.62 3.79 -9.03
N VAL A 110 30.95 4.02 -9.05
CA VAL A 110 31.73 4.38 -7.86
C VAL A 110 31.22 5.68 -7.24
N LEU A 111 30.98 6.71 -8.06
CA LEU A 111 30.46 8.01 -7.59
C LEU A 111 29.11 7.84 -6.91
N VAL A 112 28.16 7.16 -7.56
CA VAL A 112 26.84 6.94 -6.98
C VAL A 112 26.96 6.14 -5.68
N ARG A 113 27.78 5.09 -5.63
CA ARG A 113 27.99 4.29 -4.42
C ARG A 113 28.62 5.11 -3.29
N SER A 114 29.67 5.89 -3.57
CA SER A 114 30.39 6.65 -2.56
C SER A 114 29.53 7.74 -1.94
N GLU A 115 28.71 8.42 -2.74
CA GLU A 115 27.84 9.50 -2.28
C GLU A 115 26.58 8.97 -1.57
N VAL A 116 25.91 7.99 -2.18
CA VAL A 116 24.59 7.52 -1.75
C VAL A 116 24.70 6.45 -0.64
N LEU A 117 25.76 5.66 -0.66
CA LEU A 117 26.02 4.56 0.28
C LEU A 117 27.37 4.72 0.99
N SER A 118 27.76 5.96 1.32
CA SER A 118 29.04 6.31 1.97
C SER A 118 29.36 5.50 3.23
N SER A 119 28.33 5.08 3.98
CA SER A 119 28.46 4.26 5.20
C SER A 119 28.09 2.78 4.97
N GLY A 120 27.96 2.36 3.71
CA GLY A 120 27.40 1.08 3.30
C GLY A 120 25.91 0.92 3.64
N THR A 121 25.43 -0.32 3.55
CA THR A 121 24.03 -0.67 3.86
C THR A 121 23.83 -1.10 5.32
N GLY A 122 24.85 -0.97 6.18
CA GLY A 122 24.78 -1.42 7.59
C GLY A 122 23.69 -0.74 8.42
N PHE A 123 23.18 0.41 7.96
CA PHE A 123 22.10 1.13 8.63
C PHE A 123 20.77 0.38 8.68
N VAL A 124 20.55 -0.64 7.84
CA VAL A 124 19.35 -1.50 7.88
C VAL A 124 19.19 -2.27 9.20
N LYS A 125 20.27 -2.33 10.01
CA LYS A 125 20.24 -2.97 11.34
C LYS A 125 19.89 -2.00 12.47
N LEU A 126 19.70 -0.71 12.18
CA LEU A 126 19.38 0.30 13.17
C LEU A 126 17.90 0.21 13.60
N VAL A 127 17.53 0.94 14.65
CA VAL A 127 16.12 1.14 14.98
C VAL A 127 15.44 2.00 13.91
N TYR A 128 14.15 1.77 13.66
CA TYR A 128 13.45 2.33 12.49
C TYR A 128 13.58 3.85 12.31
N SER A 129 13.53 4.64 13.39
CA SER A 129 13.71 6.09 13.31
C SER A 129 15.09 6.50 12.78
N GLN A 130 16.15 5.77 13.17
CA GLN A 130 17.51 6.00 12.70
C GLN A 130 17.71 5.50 11.27
N GLN A 131 17.07 4.38 10.90
CA GLN A 131 17.04 3.92 9.52
C GLN A 131 16.47 4.99 8.60
N TRP A 132 15.32 5.56 8.97
CA TRP A 132 14.66 6.60 8.19
C TRP A 132 15.53 7.86 7.99
N VAL A 133 16.26 8.30 9.03
CA VAL A 133 17.22 9.41 8.90
C VAL A 133 18.29 9.10 7.85
N ARG A 134 18.82 7.87 7.84
CA ARG A 134 19.83 7.44 6.86
C ARG A 134 19.26 7.31 5.45
N MET A 135 18.03 6.80 5.33
CA MET A 135 17.33 6.74 4.05
C MET A 135 17.06 8.13 3.48
N ASN A 136 16.68 9.11 4.28
CA ASN A 136 16.54 10.49 3.81
C ASN A 136 17.86 11.10 3.36
N ALA A 137 18.95 10.85 4.09
CA ALA A 137 20.27 11.31 3.67
C ALA A 137 20.66 10.70 2.31
N MET A 138 20.39 9.41 2.11
CA MET A 138 20.58 8.70 0.84
C MET A 138 19.75 9.32 -0.30
N ILE A 139 18.45 9.59 -0.07
CA ILE A 139 17.59 10.25 -1.07
C ILE A 139 18.09 11.66 -1.39
N LYS A 140 18.56 12.41 -0.39
CA LYS A 140 19.13 13.75 -0.59
C LYS A 140 20.43 13.70 -1.38
N ALA A 141 21.28 12.70 -1.17
CA ALA A 141 22.50 12.51 -1.97
C ALA A 141 22.17 12.22 -3.44
N LEU A 142 21.10 11.47 -3.71
CA LEU A 142 20.58 11.22 -5.06
C LEU A 142 20.03 12.49 -5.77
N ASP A 143 19.84 13.59 -5.07
CA ASP A 143 19.46 14.89 -5.65
C ASP A 143 20.68 15.74 -6.06
N GLY A 144 21.91 15.31 -5.74
CA GLY A 144 23.12 15.97 -6.20
C GLY A 144 23.23 15.93 -7.73
N GLU A 145 23.60 17.06 -8.36
CA GLU A 145 23.59 17.22 -9.82
C GLU A 145 24.47 16.16 -10.53
N GLU A 146 25.69 15.95 -10.03
CA GLU A 146 26.63 14.96 -10.57
C GLU A 146 26.13 13.53 -10.37
N VAL A 147 25.58 13.22 -9.19
CA VAL A 147 25.01 11.90 -8.86
C VAL A 147 23.80 11.60 -9.74
N LYS A 148 22.93 12.58 -9.95
CA LYS A 148 21.75 12.44 -10.82
C LYS A 148 22.15 12.18 -12.26
N ALA A 149 23.17 12.89 -12.77
CA ALA A 149 23.69 12.67 -14.11
C ALA A 149 24.33 11.28 -14.25
N ALA A 150 25.06 10.81 -13.24
CA ALA A 150 25.63 9.45 -13.21
C ALA A 150 24.52 8.37 -13.18
N VAL A 151 23.48 8.55 -12.36
CA VAL A 151 22.31 7.66 -12.33
C VAL A 151 21.64 7.55 -13.71
N ASP A 152 21.50 8.67 -14.42
CA ASP A 152 20.92 8.69 -15.76
C ASP A 152 21.79 7.91 -16.76
N ARG A 153 23.10 8.17 -16.79
CA ARG A 153 24.06 7.43 -17.64
C ARG A 153 24.13 5.93 -17.33
N LEU A 154 23.95 5.55 -16.07
CA LEU A 154 23.89 4.14 -15.66
C LEU A 154 22.56 3.47 -16.03
N GLY A 155 21.51 4.24 -16.30
CA GLY A 155 20.16 3.75 -16.60
C GLY A 155 19.37 3.35 -15.34
N LEU A 156 19.65 3.94 -14.19
CA LEU A 156 19.11 3.53 -12.88
C LEU A 156 17.98 4.43 -12.35
N VAL A 157 17.39 5.27 -13.21
CA VAL A 157 16.37 6.25 -12.82
C VAL A 157 15.16 5.59 -12.18
N ALA A 158 14.69 4.46 -12.73
CA ALA A 158 13.52 3.76 -12.22
C ALA A 158 13.75 3.16 -10.83
N GLU A 159 14.97 2.66 -10.56
CA GLU A 159 15.39 2.15 -9.27
C GLU A 159 15.49 3.27 -8.23
N VAL A 160 16.02 4.43 -8.61
CA VAL A 160 16.06 5.62 -7.75
C VAL A 160 14.65 6.09 -7.39
N ASP A 161 13.73 6.15 -8.36
CA ASP A 161 12.33 6.48 -8.10
C ASP A 161 11.65 5.45 -7.18
N ARG A 162 12.03 4.18 -7.29
CA ARG A 162 11.54 3.13 -6.40
C ARG A 162 12.07 3.33 -4.97
N LEU A 163 13.34 3.69 -4.79
CA LEU A 163 13.92 4.00 -3.48
C LEU A 163 13.24 5.20 -2.82
N ARG A 164 12.95 6.26 -3.59
CA ARG A 164 12.21 7.44 -3.10
C ARG A 164 10.84 7.06 -2.56
N ARG A 165 10.08 6.24 -3.31
CA ARG A 165 8.74 5.79 -2.88
C ARG A 165 8.79 4.91 -1.63
N TRP A 166 9.76 4.00 -1.53
CA TRP A 166 9.95 3.22 -0.31
C TRP A 166 10.30 4.09 0.89
N THR A 167 11.14 5.11 0.70
CA THR A 167 11.54 6.03 1.78
C THR A 167 10.38 6.89 2.28
N ALA A 168 9.55 7.38 1.35
CA ALA A 168 8.32 8.10 1.68
C ALA A 168 7.35 7.22 2.48
N LEU A 169 7.08 5.99 2.02
CA LEU A 169 6.20 5.04 2.71
C LEU A 169 6.71 4.69 4.12
N TYR A 170 8.02 4.51 4.27
CA TYR A 170 8.65 4.25 5.57
C TYR A 170 8.45 5.41 6.55
N GLY A 171 8.66 6.65 6.09
CA GLY A 171 8.45 7.86 6.90
C GLY A 171 6.99 8.07 7.31
N GLN A 172 6.06 7.81 6.39
CA GLN A 172 4.63 7.84 6.66
C GLN A 172 4.25 6.84 7.75
N LYS A 173 4.76 5.61 7.69
CA LYS A 173 4.45 4.57 8.69
C LYS A 173 5.00 4.89 10.07
N LEU A 174 6.13 5.60 10.16
CA LEU A 174 6.70 6.03 11.42
C LEU A 174 6.04 7.28 12.01
N GLY A 175 5.16 7.97 11.27
CA GLY A 175 4.55 9.23 11.71
C GLY A 175 5.54 10.39 11.85
N VAL A 176 6.73 10.29 11.25
CA VAL A 176 7.79 11.32 11.36
C VAL A 176 7.63 12.41 10.29
N THR A 177 6.84 12.14 9.25
CA THR A 177 6.42 13.14 8.26
C THR A 177 5.03 13.69 8.63
N GLU A 178 4.95 14.78 9.40
CA GLU A 178 3.78 15.68 9.44
C GLU A 178 4.16 16.95 8.63
N ALA A 179 3.37 17.54 7.71
CA ALA A 179 1.95 17.84 7.79
C ALA A 179 1.29 18.28 6.44
N LYS A 180 -0.05 18.35 6.45
CA LYS A 180 -0.95 19.30 5.73
C LYS A 180 -1.51 19.02 4.33
N ALA A 181 -1.69 17.77 3.95
CA ALA A 181 -2.88 17.40 3.20
C ALA A 181 -3.48 16.21 3.93
N ALA A 182 -4.76 16.30 4.35
CA ALA A 182 -5.43 15.13 4.90
C ALA A 182 -5.16 13.95 3.96
N ASP A 183 -4.54 12.92 4.53
CA ASP A 183 -3.90 11.81 3.83
C ASP A 183 -4.81 11.36 2.68
N PRO A 184 -4.33 11.37 1.42
CA PRO A 184 -5.13 10.93 0.29
C PRO A 184 -5.78 9.56 0.53
N ALA A 185 -5.15 8.66 1.29
CA ALA A 185 -5.73 7.39 1.71
C ALA A 185 -6.86 7.57 2.72
N VAL A 186 -6.68 8.39 3.76
CA VAL A 186 -7.77 8.72 4.69
C VAL A 186 -8.94 9.34 3.95
N LYS A 187 -8.71 10.36 3.11
CA LYS A 187 -9.77 10.99 2.30
C LYS A 187 -10.47 10.01 1.37
N ALA A 188 -9.74 9.12 0.71
CA ALA A 188 -10.31 8.13 -0.19
C ALA A 188 -11.18 7.12 0.58
N VAL A 189 -10.72 6.66 1.75
CA VAL A 189 -11.50 5.80 2.64
C VAL A 189 -12.72 6.53 3.19
N GLU A 190 -12.61 7.80 3.53
CA GLU A 190 -13.74 8.61 3.99
C GLU A 190 -14.79 8.77 2.90
N ALA A 191 -14.37 9.17 1.69
CA ALA A 191 -15.24 9.29 0.53
C ALA A 191 -15.88 7.95 0.14
N TRP A 192 -15.18 6.83 0.34
CA TRP A 192 -15.73 5.49 0.16
C TRP A 192 -16.84 5.19 1.17
N HIS A 193 -16.61 5.47 2.45
CA HIS A 193 -17.62 5.26 3.49
C HIS A 193 -18.84 6.17 3.31
N GLU A 194 -18.65 7.41 2.85
CA GLU A 194 -19.76 8.29 2.50
C GLU A 194 -20.58 7.75 1.32
N ALA A 195 -19.92 7.27 0.27
CA ALA A 195 -20.61 6.64 -0.87
C ALA A 195 -21.36 5.37 -0.45
N TYR A 196 -20.77 4.54 0.42
CA TYR A 196 -21.42 3.34 0.93
C TYR A 196 -22.60 3.69 1.86
N GLY A 197 -22.46 4.71 2.71
CA GLY A 197 -23.57 5.22 3.53
C GLY A 197 -24.72 5.74 2.68
N ALA A 198 -24.44 6.43 1.58
CA ALA A 198 -25.47 6.85 0.63
C ALA A 198 -26.16 5.65 -0.02
N LEU A 199 -25.41 4.59 -0.40
CA LEU A 199 -25.99 3.34 -0.90
C LEU A 199 -26.93 2.69 0.12
N VAL A 200 -26.54 2.61 1.40
CA VAL A 200 -27.39 2.08 2.48
C VAL A 200 -28.71 2.85 2.54
N VAL A 201 -28.65 4.18 2.56
CA VAL A 201 -29.85 5.03 2.60
C VAL A 201 -30.74 4.80 1.39
N GLN A 202 -30.18 4.77 0.18
CA GLN A 202 -30.98 4.57 -1.04
C GLN A 202 -31.55 3.14 -1.13
N ALA A 203 -30.78 2.12 -0.74
CA ALA A 203 -31.23 0.74 -0.76
C ALA A 203 -32.38 0.50 0.24
N HIS A 204 -32.32 1.10 1.44
CA HIS A 204 -33.46 1.06 2.35
C HIS A 204 -34.63 1.91 1.85
N ALA A 205 -34.39 3.12 1.34
CA ALA A 205 -35.49 3.95 0.85
C ALA A 205 -36.30 3.27 -0.28
N GLU A 206 -35.63 2.49 -1.13
CA GLU A 206 -36.25 1.83 -2.28
C GLU A 206 -36.77 0.42 -1.97
N TYR A 207 -36.06 -0.34 -1.12
CA TYR A 207 -36.29 -1.78 -0.93
C TYR A 207 -36.59 -2.19 0.52
N ASP A 208 -36.85 -1.26 1.44
CA ASP A 208 -37.31 -1.55 2.83
C ASP A 208 -38.84 -1.75 2.89
N ASP A 209 -39.40 -2.49 1.93
CA ASP A 209 -40.77 -3.01 2.00
C ASP A 209 -40.73 -4.50 2.33
N ASP A 210 -40.95 -4.83 3.61
CA ASP A 210 -40.89 -6.20 4.13
C ASP A 210 -42.02 -7.11 3.58
N LYS A 211 -42.92 -6.59 2.74
CA LYS A 211 -43.95 -7.38 2.05
C LYS A 211 -43.51 -7.92 0.69
N ASP A 212 -42.40 -7.45 0.14
CA ASP A 212 -41.82 -7.96 -1.10
C ASP A 212 -40.49 -8.68 -0.82
N GLU A 213 -40.53 -10.00 -0.85
CA GLU A 213 -39.34 -10.86 -0.65
C GLU A 213 -38.22 -10.54 -1.65
N THR A 214 -38.56 -10.06 -2.86
CA THR A 214 -37.59 -9.66 -3.88
C THR A 214 -36.84 -8.40 -3.46
N HIS A 215 -37.55 -7.43 -2.89
CA HIS A 215 -36.95 -6.19 -2.37
C HIS A 215 -36.03 -6.50 -1.18
N ALA A 216 -36.46 -7.36 -0.26
CA ALA A 216 -35.64 -7.81 0.86
C ALA A 216 -34.33 -8.49 0.39
N LEU A 217 -34.42 -9.38 -0.61
CA LEU A 217 -33.24 -10.05 -1.19
C LEU A 217 -32.31 -9.10 -1.95
N LEU A 218 -32.86 -8.11 -2.65
CA LEU A 218 -32.06 -7.10 -3.35
C LEU A 218 -31.32 -6.19 -2.37
N ARG A 219 -31.99 -5.76 -1.30
CA ARG A 219 -31.39 -5.00 -0.20
C ARG A 219 -30.24 -5.79 0.43
N ASP A 220 -30.49 -7.03 0.83
CA ASP A 220 -29.48 -7.90 1.44
C ASP A 220 -28.27 -8.11 0.53
N ARG A 221 -28.50 -8.37 -0.75
CA ARG A 221 -27.42 -8.55 -1.72
C ARG A 221 -26.57 -7.29 -1.95
N LEU A 222 -27.14 -6.10 -1.79
CA LEU A 222 -26.41 -4.84 -1.93
C LEU A 222 -25.61 -4.47 -0.66
N LEU A 223 -26.11 -4.86 0.52
CA LEU A 223 -25.54 -4.45 1.82
C LEU A 223 -24.62 -5.50 2.47
N SER A 224 -24.82 -6.79 2.19
CA SER A 224 -23.98 -7.90 2.68
C SER A 224 -22.47 -7.76 2.39
N PRO A 225 -21.99 -7.16 1.28
CA PRO A 225 -20.56 -7.04 1.04
C PRO A 225 -19.78 -6.30 2.14
N TYR A 226 -20.41 -5.32 2.80
CA TYR A 226 -19.79 -4.59 3.89
C TYR A 226 -19.77 -5.40 5.18
N GLU A 227 -20.87 -6.08 5.50
CA GLU A 227 -20.98 -6.90 6.71
C GLU A 227 -20.02 -8.07 6.69
N ASP A 228 -19.90 -8.72 5.52
CA ASP A 228 -18.94 -9.80 5.29
C ASP A 228 -17.50 -9.34 5.54
N ALA A 229 -17.12 -8.19 4.98
CA ALA A 229 -15.79 -7.62 5.17
C ALA A 229 -15.54 -7.25 6.64
N ALA A 230 -16.52 -6.65 7.32
CA ALA A 230 -16.42 -6.30 8.73
C ALA A 230 -16.32 -7.53 9.66
N GLU A 231 -17.01 -8.62 9.34
CA GLU A 231 -16.92 -9.89 10.07
C GLU A 231 -15.57 -10.59 9.82
N GLU A 232 -15.08 -10.58 8.57
CA GLU A 232 -13.76 -11.12 8.22
C GLU A 232 -12.64 -10.39 9.00
N GLU A 233 -12.68 -9.06 9.08
CA GLU A 233 -11.75 -8.26 9.90
C GLU A 233 -11.84 -8.64 11.40
N ARG A 234 -13.06 -8.78 11.94
CA ARG A 234 -13.26 -9.21 13.34
C ARG A 234 -12.65 -10.58 13.61
N ARG A 235 -12.78 -11.53 12.69
CA ARG A 235 -12.18 -12.86 12.82
C ARG A 235 -10.66 -12.79 12.77
N ALA A 236 -10.10 -11.98 11.87
CA ALA A 236 -8.66 -11.77 11.77
C ALA A 236 -8.07 -11.13 13.03
N GLU A 237 -8.73 -10.13 13.60
CA GLU A 237 -8.31 -9.51 14.87
C GLU A 237 -8.34 -10.48 16.04
N ARG A 238 -9.42 -11.25 16.18
CA ARG A 238 -9.53 -12.29 17.22
C ARG A 238 -8.44 -13.35 17.09
N ALA A 239 -8.14 -13.77 15.85
CA ALA A 239 -7.06 -14.72 15.59
C ALA A 239 -5.67 -14.16 15.95
N ARG A 240 -5.41 -12.88 15.63
CA ARG A 240 -4.16 -12.19 16.01
C ARG A 240 -4.03 -12.02 17.52
N ALA A 241 -5.10 -11.66 18.22
CA ALA A 241 -5.10 -11.56 19.68
C ALA A 241 -4.85 -12.92 20.35
N ALA A 242 -5.45 -13.99 19.82
CA ALA A 242 -5.25 -15.35 20.33
C ALA A 242 -3.82 -15.86 20.09
N SER A 243 -3.20 -15.55 18.94
CA SER A 243 -1.81 -15.95 18.65
C SER A 243 -0.79 -15.16 19.46
N ALA A 244 -1.04 -13.86 19.70
CA ALA A 244 -0.22 -13.03 20.58
C ALA A 244 -0.26 -13.53 22.03
N LYS A 245 -1.42 -13.99 22.52
CA LYS A 245 -1.56 -14.56 23.86
C LYS A 245 -0.78 -15.88 24.02
N LYS A 246 -0.82 -16.76 23.02
CA LYS A 246 -0.03 -18.01 23.01
C LYS A 246 1.49 -17.79 22.97
N LYS A 247 1.96 -16.71 22.35
CA LYS A 247 3.39 -16.36 22.31
C LYS A 247 3.93 -15.81 23.64
N ASN A 248 3.04 -15.34 24.51
CA ASN A 248 3.39 -14.73 25.79
C ASN A 248 3.10 -15.65 27.00
N GLU A 249 2.67 -16.89 26.78
CA GLU A 249 2.61 -17.90 27.84
C GLU A 249 4.04 -18.43 28.09
N PRO A 250 4.61 -18.26 29.29
CA PRO A 250 5.90 -18.86 29.62
C PRO A 250 5.79 -20.38 29.58
N ASP A 251 6.78 -21.04 28.99
CA ASP A 251 6.85 -22.50 28.95
C ASP A 251 6.68 -23.07 30.38
N PRO A 252 5.85 -24.10 30.57
CA PRO A 252 5.72 -24.74 31.86
C PRO A 252 7.10 -25.32 32.23
N ILE A 253 7.62 -24.84 33.36
CA ILE A 253 8.91 -25.22 33.93
C ILE A 253 8.98 -26.76 33.98
N ALA A 254 9.92 -27.32 33.23
CA ALA A 254 10.28 -28.74 33.23
C ALA A 254 11.10 -29.12 34.48
#